data_AF-A0A914U8T0-F1
#
_entry.id   AF-A0A914U8T0-F1
#
_cell.length_a   1.000
_cell.length_b   1.000
_cell.length_c   1.000
_cell.angle_alpha   90.00
_cell.angle_beta   90.00
_cell.angle_gamma   90.00
#
_symmetry.space_group_name_H-M   'P 1'
#
loop_
_entity.id
_entity.type
_entity.pdbx_description
1 polymer ?
#
loop_
_entity_poly.entity_id
_entity_poly.type
_entity_poly.pdbx_seq_one_letter_code
_entity_poly.pdbx_strand_id
1 'polypeptide(L)'
;DPRKFPGITWSTVHRFSGSEWDYTIPEPLDRIDFIMFKSPKLKVSASFTYFGNELPNQIPNHKDNDYPSDHFSVITDFSINL
;
A
#
# COMPACT_ATOMS: atom_id res chain seq x y z
N ASP A 1 3.61 11.51 -11.47
CA ASP A 1 2.67 12.54 -10.97
C ASP A 1 1.89 11.91 -9.83
N PRO A 2 2.05 12.37 -8.58
CA PRO A 2 1.34 11.80 -7.43
C PRO A 2 -0.19 11.89 -7.54
N ARG A 3 -0.75 12.78 -8.38
CA ARG A 3 -2.20 12.79 -8.66
C ARG A 3 -2.63 11.64 -9.56
N LYS A 4 -1.73 11.14 -10.42
CA LYS A 4 -1.98 9.99 -11.30
C LYS A 4 -1.61 8.67 -10.64
N PHE A 5 -0.55 8.67 -9.82
CA PHE A 5 -0.02 7.51 -9.12
C PHE A 5 0.30 7.90 -7.68
N PRO A 6 -0.70 7.91 -6.79
CA PRO A 6 -0.51 8.38 -5.41
C PRO A 6 0.40 7.46 -4.59
N GLY A 7 0.55 6.19 -5.01
CA GLY A 7 1.29 5.18 -4.26
C GLY A 7 0.59 4.88 -2.95
N ILE A 8 -0.63 4.33 -3.04
CA ILE A 8 -1.47 4.04 -1.87
C ILE A 8 -0.81 2.95 -1.05
N THR A 9 -0.43 3.27 0.19
CA THR A 9 0.14 2.29 1.15
C THR A 9 -0.44 2.48 2.55
N TRP A 10 -1.59 3.12 2.68
CA TRP A 10 -2.35 3.17 3.93
C TRP A 10 -3.49 2.16 3.85
N SER A 11 -4.22 2.00 4.95
CA SER A 11 -5.39 1.10 4.96
C SER A 11 -6.48 1.60 4.01
N THR A 12 -6.79 0.80 2.99
CA THR A 12 -7.91 1.06 2.07
C THR A 12 -9.24 0.49 2.59
N VAL A 13 -9.17 -0.40 3.58
CA VAL A 13 -10.31 -1.10 4.16
C VAL A 13 -10.83 -0.40 5.42
N HIS A 14 -9.94 0.09 6.29
CA HIS A 14 -10.30 0.85 7.48
C HIS A 14 -10.29 2.36 7.18
N ARG A 15 -11.35 3.08 7.60
CA ARG A 15 -11.40 4.55 7.51
C ARG A 15 -10.94 5.25 8.79
N PHE A 16 -10.84 4.49 9.87
CA PHE A 16 -10.50 4.97 11.19
C PHE A 16 -9.53 3.97 11.82
N SER A 17 -8.58 4.49 12.61
CA SER A 17 -7.67 3.70 13.42
C SER A 17 -8.42 2.77 14.37
N GLY A 18 -7.76 1.69 14.81
CA GLY A 18 -8.42 0.53 15.41
C GLY A 18 -9.15 0.77 16.73
N SER A 19 -9.60 -0.33 17.33
CA SER A 19 -10.37 -0.33 18.59
C SER A 19 -9.63 0.34 19.75
N GLU A 20 -8.31 0.41 19.71
CA GLU A 20 -7.47 1.12 20.69
C GLU A 20 -7.73 2.64 20.73
N TRP A 21 -8.38 3.20 19.71
CA TRP A 21 -8.79 4.61 19.62
C TRP A 21 -10.31 4.78 19.47
N ASP A 22 -11.10 3.76 19.83
CA ASP A 22 -12.57 3.74 19.68
C ASP A 22 -13.05 4.09 18.26
N TYR A 23 -12.24 3.85 17.23
CA TYR A 23 -12.51 4.24 15.84
C TYR A 23 -12.79 5.75 15.65
N THR A 24 -12.24 6.61 16.51
CA THR A 24 -12.45 8.07 16.45
C THR A 24 -11.41 8.81 15.63
N ILE A 25 -10.23 8.22 15.44
CA ILE A 25 -9.11 8.81 14.71
C ILE A 25 -9.20 8.37 13.24
N PRO A 26 -9.30 9.29 12.27
CA PRO A 26 -9.30 8.91 10.85
C PRO A 26 -8.00 8.21 10.45
N GLU A 27 -8.10 7.24 9.54
CA GLU A 27 -6.95 6.58 8.95
C GLU A 27 -6.05 7.64 8.27
N PRO A 28 -4.75 7.69 8.59
CA PRO A 28 -3.83 8.59 7.93
C PRO A 28 -3.66 8.14 6.47
N LEU A 29 -4.16 8.95 5.53
CA LEU A 29 -4.04 8.71 4.08
C LEU A 29 -2.65 9.10 3.56
N ASP A 30 -1.59 8.64 4.26
CA ASP A 30 -0.19 8.93 3.94
C ASP A 30 0.56 7.65 3.58
N ARG A 31 1.72 7.81 2.95
CA ARG A 31 2.59 6.68 2.58
C ARG A 31 3.39 6.24 3.79
N ILE A 32 3.12 5.03 4.27
CA ILE A 32 3.72 4.47 5.48
C ILE A 32 4.49 3.17 5.23
N ASP A 33 4.40 2.59 4.03
CA ASP A 33 5.17 1.40 3.65
C ASP A 33 6.27 1.76 2.63
N PHE A 34 7.50 1.31 2.91
CA PHE A 34 8.67 1.69 2.12
C PHE A 34 9.61 0.50 1.88
N ILE A 35 10.16 0.43 0.66
CA ILE A 35 11.32 -0.40 0.35
C ILE A 35 12.57 0.48 0.36
N MET A 36 13.36 0.36 1.42
CA MET A 36 14.66 1.02 1.53
C MET A 36 15.75 0.07 1.05
N PHE A 37 16.64 0.55 0.18
CA PHE A 37 17.76 -0.25 -0.32
C PHE A 37 19.04 0.60 -0.43
N LYS A 38 20.19 -0.06 -0.32
CA LYS A 38 21.51 0.57 -0.53
C LYS A 38 22.44 -0.39 -1.26
N SER A 39 22.69 -0.12 -2.54
CA SER A 39 23.69 -0.84 -3.32
C SER A 39 24.11 0.01 -4.51
N PRO A 40 25.42 0.14 -4.80
CA PRO A 40 25.88 0.83 -6.01
C PRO A 40 25.57 0.03 -7.30
N LYS A 41 25.20 -1.25 -7.18
CA LYS A 41 24.91 -2.14 -8.30
C LYS A 41 23.42 -2.28 -8.61
N LEU A 42 22.54 -1.89 -7.69
CA LEU A 42 21.09 -1.99 -7.89
C LEU A 42 20.56 -0.67 -8.44
N LYS A 43 19.75 -0.76 -9.49
CA LYS A 43 18.98 0.35 -10.03
C LYS A 43 17.52 -0.04 -10.08
N VAL A 44 16.65 0.84 -9.58
CA VAL A 44 15.19 0.65 -9.69
C VAL A 44 14.79 0.80 -11.16
N SER A 45 14.18 -0.24 -11.72
CA SER A 45 13.60 -0.22 -13.07
C SER A 45 12.12 0.09 -13.05
N ALA A 46 11.40 -0.37 -12.03
CA ALA A 46 9.99 -0.08 -11.80
C ALA A 46 9.69 -0.13 -10.30
N SER A 47 8.71 0.66 -9.84
CA SER A 47 8.17 0.58 -8.49
C SER A 47 6.71 0.99 -8.53
N PHE A 48 5.84 0.14 -8.02
CA PHE A 48 4.39 0.33 -8.06
C PHE A 48 3.71 -0.37 -6.88
N THR A 49 2.47 0.05 -6.62
CA THR A 49 1.61 -0.59 -5.62
C THR A 49 0.76 -1.66 -6.29
N TYR A 50 0.61 -2.80 -5.64
CA TYR A 50 -0.22 -3.91 -6.07
C TYR A 50 -1.32 -4.16 -5.03
N PHE A 51 -2.53 -4.32 -5.55
CA PHE A 51 -3.66 -4.92 -4.87
C PHE A 51 -4.23 -5.99 -5.80
N GLY A 52 -5.20 -6.77 -5.36
CA GLY A 52 -5.81 -7.82 -6.16
C GLY A 52 -6.41 -7.34 -7.49
N ASN A 53 -7.28 -8.15 -8.07
CA ASN A 53 -7.90 -7.81 -9.36
C ASN A 53 -8.92 -6.67 -9.24
N GLU A 54 -9.51 -6.49 -8.05
CA GLU A 54 -10.51 -5.46 -7.77
C GLU A 54 -10.09 -4.57 -6.61
N LEU A 55 -10.61 -3.33 -6.59
CA LEU A 55 -10.37 -2.42 -5.47
C LEU A 55 -11.00 -3.03 -4.20
N PRO A 56 -10.24 -3.18 -3.10
CA PRO A 56 -10.78 -3.75 -1.87
C PRO A 56 -11.99 -2.98 -1.34
N ASN A 57 -13.07 -3.70 -1.03
CA ASN A 57 -14.20 -3.15 -0.31
C ASN A 57 -13.80 -2.82 1.13
N GLN A 58 -14.38 -1.76 1.66
CA GLN A 58 -14.19 -1.32 3.03
C GLN A 58 -14.99 -2.16 4.01
N ILE A 59 -14.63 -2.10 5.30
CA ILE A 59 -15.47 -2.64 6.37
C ILE A 59 -16.87 -1.98 6.30
N PRO A 60 -17.95 -2.77 6.46
CA PRO A 60 -17.96 -4.18 6.84
C PRO A 60 -17.85 -5.20 5.68
N ASN A 61 -17.87 -4.76 4.43
CA ASN A 61 -17.99 -5.61 3.23
C ASN A 61 -16.68 -6.26 2.76
N HIS A 62 -15.57 -6.03 3.47
CA HIS A 62 -14.23 -6.51 3.13
C HIS A 62 -14.04 -8.04 3.06
N LYS A 63 -14.97 -8.83 3.62
CA LYS A 63 -14.81 -10.29 3.78
C LYS A 63 -14.57 -11.03 2.46
N ASP A 64 -15.20 -10.55 1.39
CA ASP A 64 -15.14 -11.18 0.07
C ASP A 64 -14.13 -10.49 -0.87
N ASN A 65 -13.28 -9.61 -0.35
CA ASN A 65 -12.19 -9.03 -1.13
C ASN A 65 -11.25 -10.14 -1.61
N ASP A 66 -10.77 -10.02 -2.85
CA ASP A 66 -9.81 -10.97 -3.44
C ASP A 66 -8.36 -10.70 -3.00
N TYR A 67 -8.16 -9.69 -2.16
CA TYR A 67 -6.88 -9.28 -1.63
C TYR A 67 -6.91 -9.29 -0.09
N PRO A 68 -6.03 -10.06 0.57
CA PRO A 68 -6.16 -10.41 2.00
C PRO A 68 -5.54 -9.38 2.95
N SER A 69 -5.32 -8.14 2.50
CA SER A 69 -4.67 -7.08 3.25
C SER A 69 -5.40 -5.77 3.03
N ASP A 70 -5.42 -4.93 4.05
CA ASP A 70 -5.97 -3.58 3.97
C ASP A 70 -4.97 -2.58 3.36
N HIS A 71 -3.68 -2.89 3.39
CA HIS A 71 -2.61 -2.16 2.71
C HIS A 71 -2.24 -2.80 1.37
N PHE A 72 -2.02 -1.97 0.34
CA PHE A 72 -1.47 -2.42 -0.94
C PHE A 72 0.02 -2.75 -0.80
N SER A 73 0.46 -3.81 -1.47
CA SER A 73 1.87 -4.20 -1.48
C SER A 73 2.70 -3.23 -2.32
N VAL A 74 3.89 -2.86 -1.86
CA VAL A 74 4.87 -2.15 -2.69
C VAL A 74 5.73 -3.18 -3.40
N ILE A 75 5.75 -3.17 -4.72
CA ILE A 75 6.60 -4.04 -5.56
C ILE A 75 7.62 -3.16 -6.26
N THR A 76 8.90 -3.52 -6.16
CA THR A 76 9.99 -2.79 -6.81
C THR A 76 10.89 -3.76 -7.55
N ASP A 77 11.02 -3.55 -8.85
CA ASP A 77 11.94 -4.28 -9.70
C ASP A 77 13.31 -3.59 -9.69
N PHE A 78 14.35 -4.39 -9.48
CA PHE A 78 15.73 -3.93 -9.54
C PHE A 78 16.47 -4.61 -10.69
N SER A 79 17.15 -3.82 -11.51
CA SER A 79 18.20 -4.31 -12.40
C SER A 79 19.54 -4.34 -11.67
N ILE A 80 20.31 -5.40 -11.90
CA ILE A 80 21.68 -5.51 -11.39
C ILE A 80 22.65 -5.07 -12.49
N ASN A 81 23.44 -4.05 -12.21
CA ASN A 81 24.61 -3.72 -13.02
C ASN A 81 25.77 -4.59 -12.51
N LEU A 82 26.16 -5.59 -13.30
CA LEU A 82 27.22 -6.53 -12.94
C LEU A 82 28.60 -5.87 -12.95
#